data_AF-A0A3C0GAX1-F1
#
_entry.id   AF-A0A3C0GAX1-F1
#
_cell.length_a   1.000
_cell.length_b   1.000
_cell.length_c   1.000
_cell.angle_alpha   90.00
_cell.angle_beta   90.00
_cell.angle_gamma   90.00
#
_symmetry.space_group_name_H-M   'P 1'
#
loop_
_entity.id
_entity.type
_entity.pdbx_description
1 polymer ?
#
loop_
_entity_poly.entity_id
_entity_poly.type
_entity_poly.pdbx_seq_one_letter_code
_entity_poly.pdbx_strand_id
1 'polypeptide(L)'
;MNSFQLPDFEINPISERDGWRLCDFCCANENHLSKFFPGTLASNLNPTLSKLFVERKVSEFIKHEEYLFTLKEPQNRKIIGL
;
A
#
# COMPACT_ATOMS: atom_id res chain seq x y z
N MET A 1 6.99 10.00 -10.64
CA MET A 1 7.83 9.45 -9.55
C MET A 1 8.45 8.16 -10.08
N ASN A 2 9.72 7.89 -9.76
CA ASN A 2 10.46 6.76 -10.35
C ASN A 2 10.11 5.45 -9.64
N SER A 3 10.06 4.34 -10.39
CA SER A 3 9.89 2.98 -9.87
C SER A 3 11.20 2.20 -9.94
N PHE A 4 11.36 1.20 -9.07
CA PHE A 4 12.47 0.26 -9.12
C PHE A 4 11.98 -1.09 -9.62
N GLN A 5 12.67 -1.63 -10.62
CA GLN A 5 12.32 -2.89 -11.26
C GLN A 5 13.25 -3.99 -10.71
N LEU A 6 12.68 -5.05 -10.16
CA LEU A 6 13.38 -6.26 -9.73
C LEU A 6 12.84 -7.45 -10.53
N PRO A 7 13.54 -8.60 -10.56
CA PRO A 7 13.17 -9.71 -11.44
C PRO A 7 11.70 -10.16 -11.31
N ASP A 8 11.18 -10.22 -10.07
CA ASP A 8 9.84 -10.76 -9.78
C ASP A 8 8.86 -9.72 -9.22
N PHE A 9 9.34 -8.54 -8.85
CA PHE A 9 8.52 -7.50 -8.25
C PHE A 9 9.01 -6.09 -8.57
N GLU A 10 8.11 -5.13 -8.39
CA GLU A 10 8.39 -3.72 -8.60
C GLU A 10 8.17 -2.94 -7.31
N ILE A 11 9.09 -2.03 -7.01
CA ILE A 11 8.92 -1.08 -5.92
C ILE A 11 8.43 0.23 -6.51
N ASN A 12 7.21 0.61 -6.15
CA ASN A 12 6.54 1.78 -6.69
C ASN A 12 6.13 2.72 -5.55
N PRO A 13 6.30 4.05 -5.71
CA PRO A 13 5.63 5.03 -4.85
C PRO A 13 4.14 4.71 -4.76
N ILE A 14 3.56 4.86 -3.58
CA ILE A 14 2.13 4.67 -3.41
C ILE A 14 1.36 5.64 -4.31
N SER A 15 0.29 5.15 -4.94
CA SER A 15 -0.52 5.92 -5.87
C SER A 15 -2.00 5.81 -5.54
N GLU A 16 -2.80 6.81 -5.92
CA GLU A 16 -4.25 6.84 -5.71
C GLU A 16 -4.99 5.58 -6.23
N ARG A 17 -4.39 4.85 -7.17
CA ARG A 17 -4.95 3.62 -7.75
C ARG A 17 -4.75 2.37 -6.89
N ASP A 18 -3.97 2.47 -5.82
CA ASP A 18 -3.57 1.34 -4.99
C ASP A 18 -4.61 0.96 -3.93
N GLY A 19 -5.61 1.80 -3.66
CA GLY A 19 -6.55 1.62 -2.55
C GLY A 19 -7.21 0.24 -2.49
N TRP A 20 -7.71 -0.29 -3.61
CA TRP A 20 -8.33 -1.62 -3.63
C TRP A 20 -7.34 -2.74 -3.35
N ARG A 21 -6.17 -2.71 -3.99
CA ARG A 21 -5.14 -3.75 -3.82
C ARG A 21 -4.53 -3.73 -2.44
N LEU A 22 -4.45 -2.55 -1.83
CA LEU A 22 -3.99 -2.37 -0.47
C LEU A 22 -4.99 -2.91 0.53
N CYS A 23 -6.29 -2.66 0.32
CA CYS A 23 -7.37 -3.28 1.09
C CYS A 23 -7.24 -4.82 1.04
N ASP A 24 -7.12 -5.39 -0.16
CA ASP A 24 -6.99 -6.84 -0.35
C ASP A 24 -5.77 -7.40 0.39
N PHE A 25 -4.62 -6.72 0.29
CA PHE A 25 -3.41 -7.10 1.01
C PHE A 25 -3.60 -7.08 2.53
N CYS A 26 -4.19 -6.02 3.07
CA CYS A 26 -4.39 -5.86 4.51
C CYS A 26 -5.39 -6.89 5.05
N CYS A 27 -6.51 -7.11 4.37
CA CYS A 27 -7.50 -8.12 4.75
C CYS A 27 -6.92 -9.54 4.67
N ALA A 28 -6.16 -9.86 3.63
CA ALA A 28 -5.53 -11.17 3.49
C ALA A 28 -4.46 -11.46 4.58
N ASN A 29 -3.88 -10.41 5.17
CA ASN A 29 -2.81 -10.50 6.17
C ASN A 29 -3.24 -10.02 7.57
N GLU A 30 -4.55 -9.95 7.83
CA GLU A 30 -5.12 -9.37 9.06
C GLU A 30 -4.51 -9.96 10.35
N ASN A 31 -4.36 -11.29 10.40
CA ASN A 31 -3.79 -12.00 11.55
C ASN A 31 -2.35 -11.59 11.89
N HIS A 32 -1.56 -11.22 10.88
CA HIS A 32 -0.18 -10.77 11.07
C HIS A 32 -0.15 -9.27 11.37
N LEU A 33 -0.90 -8.46 10.60
CA LEU A 33 -0.89 -7.01 10.76
C LEU A 33 -1.51 -6.55 12.08
N SER A 34 -2.53 -7.24 12.59
CA SER A 34 -3.13 -6.92 13.90
C SER A 34 -2.13 -6.99 15.05
N LYS A 35 -1.09 -7.82 14.95
CA LYS A 35 -0.06 -7.98 15.99
C LYS A 35 1.03 -6.93 15.91
N PHE A 36 1.46 -6.56 14.70
CA PHE A 36 2.66 -5.74 14.48
C PHE A 36 2.36 -4.34 13.93
N PHE A 37 1.26 -4.17 13.18
CA PHE A 37 0.86 -2.92 12.52
C PHE A 37 -0.64 -2.64 12.63
N PRO A 38 -1.22 -2.64 13.85
CA PRO A 38 -2.67 -2.53 14.03
C PRO A 38 -3.24 -1.21 13.46
N GLY A 39 -2.48 -0.10 13.51
CA GLY A 39 -2.90 1.18 12.94
C GLY A 39 -2.98 1.17 11.41
N THR A 40 -2.02 0.51 10.75
CA THR A 40 -2.03 0.33 9.29
C THR A 40 -3.20 -0.54 8.86
N LEU A 41 -3.43 -1.65 9.58
CA LEU A 41 -4.58 -2.52 9.33
C LEU A 41 -5.89 -1.76 9.48
N ALA A 42 -6.11 -1.08 10.62
CA ALA A 42 -7.34 -0.35 10.89
C ALA A 42 -7.65 0.72 9.82
N SER A 43 -6.62 1.31 9.22
CA SER A 43 -6.77 2.30 8.15
C SER A 43 -7.09 1.69 6.77
N ASN A 44 -7.08 0.36 6.62
CA ASN A 44 -7.21 -0.33 5.33
C ASN A 44 -8.19 -1.53 5.36
N LEU A 45 -9.04 -1.67 6.38
CA LEU A 45 -9.98 -2.80 6.55
C LEU A 45 -11.12 -2.85 5.51
N ASN A 46 -11.32 -1.79 4.73
CA ASN A 46 -12.30 -1.77 3.65
C ASN A 46 -11.86 -0.79 2.53
N PRO A 47 -12.51 -0.83 1.35
CA PRO A 47 -12.09 -0.01 0.20
C PRO A 47 -12.14 1.49 0.46
N THR A 48 -13.11 1.97 1.23
CA THR A 48 -13.25 3.39 1.58
C THR A 48 -12.10 3.86 2.46
N LEU A 49 -11.78 3.10 3.52
CA LEU A 49 -10.66 3.43 4.42
C LEU A 49 -9.33 3.38 3.67
N SER A 50 -9.12 2.36 2.85
CA SER A 50 -7.88 2.22 2.07
C SER A 50 -7.70 3.35 1.07
N LYS A 51 -8.79 3.83 0.44
CA LYS A 51 -8.76 5.02 -0.42
C LYS A 51 -8.29 6.25 0.35
N LEU A 52 -8.88 6.52 1.52
CA LEU A 52 -8.48 7.65 2.37
C LEU A 52 -7.02 7.54 2.84
N PHE A 53 -6.57 6.34 3.19
CA PHE A 53 -5.19 6.07 3.57
C PHE A 53 -4.23 6.43 2.43
N VAL A 54 -4.50 5.93 1.22
CA VAL A 54 -3.68 6.18 0.04
C VAL A 54 -3.64 7.67 -0.31
N GLU A 55 -4.79 8.35 -0.35
CA GLU A 55 -4.86 9.80 -0.63
C GLU A 55 -4.00 10.61 0.34
N ARG A 56 -4.06 10.27 1.64
CA ARG A 56 -3.20 10.88 2.66
C ARG A 56 -1.73 10.61 2.37
N LYS A 57 -1.34 9.36 2.12
CA LYS A 57 0.07 8.99 1.87
C LYS A 57 0.62 9.61 0.58
N VAL A 58 -0.19 9.76 -0.45
CA VAL A 58 0.18 10.51 -1.66
C VAL A 58 0.40 11.99 -1.34
N SER A 59 -0.46 12.60 -0.51
CA SER A 59 -0.27 13.99 -0.08
C SER A 59 1.02 14.19 0.72
N GLU A 60 1.30 13.29 1.68
CA GLU A 60 2.54 13.29 2.48
C GLU A 60 3.79 13.12 1.59
N PHE A 61 3.71 12.28 0.55
CA PHE A 61 4.79 12.08 -0.43
C PHE A 61 5.09 13.37 -1.19
N ILE A 62 4.06 14.07 -1.67
CA ILE A 62 4.19 15.35 -2.39
C ILE A 62 4.77 16.44 -1.49
N LYS A 63 4.39 16.46 -0.21
CA LYS A 63 4.88 17.42 0.79
C LYS A 63 6.25 17.07 1.36
N HIS A 64 6.83 15.94 0.98
CA HIS A 64 8.10 15.46 1.50
C HIS A 64 8.07 15.17 3.01
N GLU A 65 6.90 14.81 3.54
CA GLU A 65 6.69 14.48 4.97
C GLU A 65 6.93 12.99 5.23
N GLU A 66 6.42 12.13 4.35
CA GLU A 66 6.61 10.67 4.42
C GLU A 66 6.65 10.07 3.01
N TYR A 67 7.53 9.09 2.81
CA TYR A 67 7.64 8.37 1.55
C TYR A 67 7.24 6.91 1.73
N LEU A 68 6.00 6.59 1.35
CA LEU A 68 5.53 5.23 1.33
C LEU A 68 5.67 4.63 -0.07
N PHE A 69 6.25 3.45 -0.13
CA PHE A 69 6.35 2.65 -1.35
C PHE A 69 5.41 1.45 -1.25
N THR A 70 5.36 0.68 -2.32
CA THR A 70 4.57 -0.54 -2.44
C THR A 70 5.40 -1.55 -3.20
N LEU A 71 5.41 -2.80 -2.73
CA LEU A 71 5.94 -3.92 -3.49
C LEU A 71 4.79 -4.53 -4.29
N LYS A 72 4.93 -4.50 -5.62
CA LYS A 72 3.93 -5.03 -6.55
C LYS A 72 4.46 -6.25 -7.26
N GLU A 73 3.67 -7.32 -7.25
CA GLU A 73 3.89 -8.49 -8.12
C GLU A 73 3.23 -8.19 -9.48
N PRO A 74 4.00 -8.04 -10.58
CA PRO A 74 3.47 -7.57 -11.87
C PRO A 74 2.50 -8.58 -12.50
N GLN A 75 2.76 -9.87 -12.29
CA GLN A 75 2.01 -10.97 -12.91
C GLN A 75 0.53 -10.92 -12.54
N ASN A 76 0.21 -10.78 -11.26
CA ASN A 76 -1.18 -10.69 -10.77
C ASN A 76 -1.61 -9.28 -10.39
N ARG A 77 -0.72 -8.28 -10.58
CA ARG A 77 -0.93 -6.88 -10.22
C ARG A 77 -1.32 -6.71 -8.75
N LYS A 78 -0.78 -7.54 -7.86
CA LYS A 78 -1.07 -7.52 -6.41
C LYS A 78 -0.08 -6.64 -5.67
N ILE A 79 -0.54 -6.00 -4.61
CA ILE A 79 0.35 -5.44 -3.59
C ILE A 79 0.69 -6.57 -2.62
N ILE A 80 1.99 -6.79 -2.41
CA ILE A 80 2.52 -7.84 -1.53
C ILE A 80 3.34 -7.26 -0.37
N GLY A 81 3.47 -5.93 -0.34
CA GLY A 81 4.16 -5.21 0.73
C GLY A 81 4.00 -3.69 0.57
N LEU A 82 4.27 -3.00 1.66
CA LEU A 82 4.37 -1.54 1.77
C LEU A 82 5.81 -1.16 2.12
#